data_AF-A0A822FP32-F1
#
_entry.id   AF-A0A822FP32-F1
#
_cell.length_a   1.000
_cell.length_b   1.000
_cell.length_c   1.000
_cell.angle_alpha   90.00
_cell.angle_beta   90.00
_cell.angle_gamma   90.00
#
_symmetry.space_group_name_H-M   'P 1'
#
loop_
_entity.id
_entity.type
_entity.pdbx_description
1 polymer ?
#
loop_
_entity_poly.entity_id
_entity_poly.type
_entity_poly.pdbx_seq_one_letter_code
_entity_poly.pdbx_strand_id
1 'polypeptide(L)'
;YIHQGELEILDRLTQLGQHYRTLDEYIQNIFKNKTSGLYILSFAYELRSILQSYLNCLSQLEHECLLDTSLTLSHLLISLTDYNLLFPLLVSLINRLQSNNYHGCQILDIIRRCTLDGNIILSSTMKKLLCACHRILIKQITSILTRGQIYDEYGEFFIGLNNNINIEAMGMTTPSVSRMTSTIASRSHSPDRNKQFNLQIPQNNPTIAPGYSQYQLIPDMLPSYIPLQLAEKILFIGESWLLLKTNDEDNDKNFSSINPIDYDEQNNRLQQQLHALTLSDDLNMFELERIIEHARIDLSLTLRNLFVDRFHLCDELEQIRGFYLIERGELYSLFVNRTNQLLLNTKKSTNAIENDINEVFKQCINDLHLESILTNADKFKFKLNFSHNDNSTQVTVLF
;
A
#
# COMPACT_ATOMS: atom_id res chain seq x y z
N TYR A 1 -48.27 -37.85 -21.05
CA TYR A 1 -49.13 -36.67 -20.83
C TYR A 1 -48.49 -35.90 -19.70
N ILE A 2 -47.93 -34.72 -19.97
CA ILE A 2 -47.34 -33.85 -18.94
C ILE A 2 -48.45 -32.87 -18.53
N HIS A 3 -48.74 -32.79 -17.24
CA HIS A 3 -49.75 -31.87 -16.71
C HIS A 3 -49.25 -30.43 -16.79
N GLN A 4 -50.13 -29.43 -16.90
CA GLN A 4 -49.72 -28.02 -17.01
C GLN A 4 -48.87 -27.56 -15.81
N GLY A 5 -49.15 -28.07 -14.61
CA GLY A 5 -48.31 -27.83 -13.42
C GLY A 5 -46.93 -28.49 -13.47
N GLU A 6 -46.76 -29.60 -14.20
CA GLU A 6 -45.44 -30.23 -14.40
C GLU A 6 -44.60 -29.45 -15.43
N LEU A 7 -45.24 -28.81 -16.41
CA LEU A 7 -44.55 -27.89 -17.32
C LEU A 7 -43.98 -26.68 -16.58
N GLU A 8 -44.71 -26.08 -15.64
CA GLU A 8 -44.18 -24.97 -14.82
C GLU A 8 -42.98 -25.40 -13.96
N ILE A 9 -42.97 -26.64 -13.47
CA ILE A 9 -41.85 -27.21 -12.71
C ILE A 9 -40.63 -27.37 -13.63
N LEU A 10 -40.82 -27.90 -14.84
CA LEU A 10 -39.77 -28.03 -15.83
C LEU A 10 -39.21 -26.67 -16.28
N ASP A 11 -40.06 -25.66 -16.43
CA ASP A 11 -39.64 -24.30 -16.75
C ASP A 11 -38.75 -23.71 -15.63
N ARG A 12 -39.07 -23.94 -14.35
CA ARG A 12 -38.21 -23.52 -13.24
C ARG A 12 -36.85 -24.24 -13.25
N LEU A 13 -36.85 -25.54 -13.54
CA LEU A 13 -35.60 -26.32 -13.62
C LEU A 13 -34.73 -25.89 -14.82
N THR A 14 -35.33 -25.56 -15.95
CA THR A 14 -34.58 -25.04 -17.11
C THR A 14 -34.00 -23.66 -16.84
N GLN A 15 -34.74 -22.77 -16.16
CA GLN A 15 -34.22 -21.48 -15.70
C GLN A 15 -33.03 -21.66 -14.75
N LEU A 16 -33.10 -22.60 -13.81
CA LEU A 16 -31.99 -22.93 -12.93
C LEU A 16 -30.74 -23.34 -13.72
N GLY A 17 -30.90 -24.22 -14.74
CA GLY A 17 -29.83 -24.62 -15.64
C GLY A 17 -29.25 -23.45 -16.46
N GLN A 18 -30.09 -22.51 -16.89
CA GLN A 18 -29.64 -21.30 -17.58
C GLN A 18 -28.81 -20.39 -16.66
N HIS A 19 -29.24 -20.24 -15.40
CA HIS A 19 -28.45 -19.49 -14.41
C HIS A 19 -27.11 -20.18 -14.16
N TYR A 20 -27.09 -21.49 -13.94
CA TYR A 20 -25.85 -22.25 -13.78
C TYR A 20 -24.88 -22.03 -14.95
N ARG A 21 -25.37 -22.13 -16.19
CA ARG A 21 -24.55 -21.92 -17.39
C ARG A 21 -23.97 -20.51 -17.44
N THR A 22 -24.77 -19.50 -17.10
CA THR A 22 -24.31 -18.10 -17.05
C THR A 22 -23.20 -17.92 -16.00
N LEU A 23 -23.34 -18.55 -14.83
CA LEU A 23 -22.33 -18.53 -13.77
C LEU A 23 -21.04 -19.24 -14.21
N ASP A 24 -21.14 -20.40 -14.85
CA ASP A 24 -19.98 -21.16 -15.32
C ASP A 24 -19.24 -20.43 -16.46
N GLU A 25 -19.96 -19.87 -17.43
CA GLU A 25 -19.38 -19.07 -18.52
C GLU A 25 -18.60 -17.86 -17.95
N TYR A 26 -19.13 -17.19 -16.93
CA TYR A 26 -18.43 -16.11 -16.24
C TYR A 26 -17.12 -16.57 -15.57
N ILE A 27 -17.16 -17.68 -14.83
CA ILE A 27 -15.99 -18.26 -14.15
C ILE A 27 -14.92 -18.64 -15.18
N GLN A 28 -15.30 -19.29 -16.27
CA GLN A 28 -14.37 -19.66 -17.33
C GLN A 28 -13.73 -18.43 -17.99
N ASN A 29 -14.48 -17.35 -18.19
CA ASN A 29 -13.95 -16.11 -18.76
C ASN A 29 -12.91 -15.46 -17.83
N ILE A 30 -13.14 -15.46 -16.51
CA ILE A 30 -12.17 -14.97 -15.52
C ILE A 30 -10.90 -15.81 -15.55
N PHE A 31 -11.01 -17.15 -15.53
CA PHE A 31 -9.82 -18.00 -15.51
C PHE A 31 -9.00 -17.97 -16.80
N LYS A 32 -9.64 -17.63 -17.94
CA LYS A 32 -8.93 -17.39 -19.21
C LYS A 32 -8.20 -16.05 -19.23
N ASN A 33 -8.74 -15.05 -18.54
CA ASN A 33 -8.17 -13.70 -18.48
C ASN A 33 -7.05 -13.63 -17.43
N LYS A 34 -5.79 -13.69 -17.89
CA LYS A 34 -4.61 -13.53 -17.03
C LYS A 34 -4.48 -12.15 -16.38
N THR A 35 -5.26 -11.17 -16.81
CA THR A 35 -5.27 -9.79 -16.28
C THR A 35 -6.33 -9.57 -15.20
N SER A 36 -7.05 -10.62 -14.79
CA SER A 36 -8.02 -10.52 -13.71
C SER A 36 -7.31 -10.36 -12.37
N GLY A 37 -7.77 -9.39 -11.57
CA GLY A 37 -7.23 -9.12 -10.26
C GLY A 37 -7.44 -10.27 -9.26
N LEU A 38 -6.61 -10.30 -8.21
CA LEU A 38 -6.60 -11.33 -7.17
C LEU A 38 -7.97 -11.48 -6.51
N TYR A 39 -8.65 -10.37 -6.21
CA TYR A 39 -9.95 -10.39 -5.53
C TYR A 39 -11.03 -11.05 -6.39
N ILE A 40 -11.07 -10.72 -7.69
CA ILE A 40 -11.97 -11.35 -8.66
C ILE A 40 -11.67 -12.83 -8.80
N LEU A 41 -10.39 -13.20 -8.83
CA LEU A 41 -9.97 -14.61 -8.92
C LEU A 41 -10.42 -15.41 -7.70
N SER A 42 -10.21 -14.90 -6.49
CA SER A 42 -10.68 -15.60 -5.28
C SER A 42 -12.20 -15.67 -5.22
N PHE A 43 -12.89 -14.62 -5.66
CA PHE A 43 -14.34 -14.66 -5.82
C PHE A 43 -14.78 -15.77 -6.78
N ALA A 44 -14.12 -15.90 -7.94
CA ALA A 44 -14.42 -16.95 -8.92
C ALA A 44 -14.12 -18.36 -8.40
N TYR A 45 -13.04 -18.55 -7.63
CA TYR A 45 -12.72 -19.83 -7.00
C TYR A 45 -13.80 -20.27 -6.00
N GLU A 46 -14.26 -19.35 -5.15
CA GLU A 46 -15.29 -19.65 -4.17
C GLU A 46 -16.67 -19.84 -4.84
N LEU A 47 -16.98 -19.03 -5.86
CA LEU A 47 -18.17 -19.23 -6.68
C LEU A 47 -18.19 -20.61 -7.33
N ARG A 48 -17.05 -21.08 -7.85
CA ARG A 48 -16.92 -22.44 -8.39
C ARG A 48 -17.15 -23.51 -7.32
N SER A 49 -16.72 -23.29 -6.08
CA SER A 49 -16.99 -24.23 -4.97
C SER A 49 -18.50 -24.33 -4.65
N ILE A 50 -19.20 -23.20 -4.69
CA ILE A 50 -20.66 -23.16 -4.54
C ILE A 50 -21.34 -23.93 -5.68
N LEU A 51 -20.93 -23.72 -6.94
CA LEU A 51 -21.45 -24.47 -8.09
C LEU A 51 -21.12 -25.97 -8.00
N GLN A 52 -19.96 -26.34 -7.46
CA GLN A 52 -19.62 -27.74 -7.24
C GLN A 52 -20.55 -28.41 -6.23
N SER A 53 -20.99 -27.68 -5.21
CA SER A 53 -21.94 -28.18 -4.22
C SER A 53 -23.31 -28.49 -4.85
N TYR A 54 -23.73 -27.65 -5.81
CA TYR A 54 -24.91 -27.92 -6.65
C TYR A 54 -24.73 -29.16 -7.52
N LEU A 55 -23.58 -29.32 -8.20
CA LEU A 55 -23.31 -30.51 -9.01
C LEU A 55 -23.28 -31.80 -8.18
N ASN A 56 -22.74 -31.75 -6.96
CA ASN A 56 -22.74 -32.89 -6.06
C ASN A 56 -24.18 -33.25 -5.62
N CYS A 57 -25.03 -32.25 -5.39
CA CYS A 57 -26.46 -32.46 -5.12
C CYS A 57 -27.16 -33.10 -6.32
N LEU A 58 -26.88 -32.66 -7.55
CA LEU A 58 -27.42 -33.30 -8.75
C LEU A 58 -26.96 -34.76 -8.90
N SER A 59 -25.69 -35.06 -8.60
CA SER A 59 -25.17 -36.43 -8.62
C SER A 59 -25.84 -37.33 -7.58
N GLN A 60 -26.17 -36.79 -6.39
CA GLN A 60 -26.94 -37.50 -5.38
C GLN A 60 -28.37 -37.78 -5.87
N LEU A 61 -29.04 -36.78 -6.48
CA LEU A 61 -30.37 -36.96 -7.05
C LEU A 61 -30.39 -37.94 -8.21
N GLU A 62 -29.33 -37.97 -9.03
CA GLU A 62 -29.16 -38.99 -10.07
C GLU A 62 -29.07 -40.39 -9.46
N HIS A 63 -28.28 -40.55 -8.40
CA HIS A 63 -28.17 -41.84 -7.72
C HIS A 63 -29.52 -42.28 -7.09
N GLU A 64 -30.25 -41.36 -6.47
CA GLU A 64 -31.59 -41.61 -5.93
C GLU A 64 -32.59 -42.01 -7.02
N CYS A 65 -32.58 -41.35 -8.18
CA CYS A 65 -33.39 -41.73 -9.34
C CYS A 65 -33.08 -43.14 -9.86
N LEU A 66 -31.80 -43.56 -9.79
CA LEU A 66 -31.38 -44.89 -10.22
C LEU A 66 -31.81 -45.99 -9.23
N LEU A 67 -31.91 -45.67 -7.94
CA LEU A 67 -32.33 -46.60 -6.89
C LEU A 67 -33.86 -46.71 -6.77
N ASP A 68 -34.56 -45.59 -6.91
CA ASP A 68 -36.02 -45.53 -6.83
C ASP A 68 -36.61 -44.89 -8.09
N THR A 69 -37.15 -45.74 -8.97
CA THR A 69 -37.82 -45.31 -10.20
C THR A 69 -39.15 -44.59 -9.97
N SER A 70 -39.65 -44.51 -8.73
CA SER A 70 -40.89 -43.82 -8.37
C SER A 70 -40.68 -42.36 -7.94
N LEU A 71 -39.45 -41.85 -8.00
CA LEU A 71 -39.13 -40.48 -7.62
C LEU A 71 -39.94 -39.46 -8.41
N THR A 72 -40.59 -38.54 -7.71
CA THR A 72 -41.47 -37.54 -8.32
C THR A 72 -40.72 -36.26 -8.68
N LEU A 73 -41.21 -35.53 -9.68
CA LEU A 73 -40.69 -34.19 -10.04
C LEU A 73 -40.73 -33.20 -8.86
N SER A 74 -41.68 -33.37 -7.94
CA SER A 74 -41.77 -32.58 -6.72
C SER A 74 -40.58 -32.80 -5.79
N HIS A 75 -40.04 -34.02 -5.71
CA HIS A 75 -38.86 -34.32 -4.91
C HIS A 75 -37.62 -33.58 -5.44
N LEU A 76 -37.44 -33.57 -6.77
CA LEU A 76 -36.37 -32.81 -7.43
C LEU A 76 -36.51 -31.30 -7.22
N LEU A 77 -37.74 -30.78 -7.23
CA LEU A 77 -37.94 -29.35 -6.99
C LEU A 77 -37.64 -28.97 -5.55
N ILE A 78 -38.03 -29.79 -4.57
CA ILE A 78 -37.75 -29.56 -3.15
C ILE A 78 -36.25 -29.54 -2.90
N SER A 79 -35.51 -30.55 -3.39
CA SER A 79 -34.06 -30.65 -3.20
C SER A 79 -33.28 -29.51 -3.88
N LEU A 80 -33.83 -28.89 -4.93
CA LEU A 80 -33.22 -27.78 -5.66
C LEU A 80 -33.74 -26.39 -5.25
N THR A 81 -34.64 -26.30 -4.27
CA THR A 81 -35.29 -25.04 -3.87
C THR A 81 -34.28 -23.97 -3.45
N ASP A 82 -33.23 -24.35 -2.71
CA ASP A 82 -32.22 -23.41 -2.21
C ASP A 82 -31.44 -22.75 -3.35
N TYR A 83 -31.13 -23.51 -4.40
CA TYR A 83 -30.41 -23.01 -5.59
C TYR A 83 -31.29 -22.14 -6.48
N ASN A 84 -32.60 -22.39 -6.53
CA ASN A 84 -33.57 -21.55 -7.24
C ASN A 84 -33.63 -20.12 -6.67
N LEU A 85 -33.38 -19.95 -5.37
CA LEU A 85 -33.30 -18.63 -4.75
C LEU A 85 -31.90 -18.01 -4.92
N LEU A 86 -30.86 -18.83 -4.83
CA LEU A 86 -29.48 -18.40 -4.76
C LEU A 86 -28.88 -18.00 -6.12
N PHE A 87 -29.14 -18.77 -7.18
CA PHE A 87 -28.53 -18.53 -8.50
C PHE A 87 -28.97 -17.21 -9.16
N PRO A 88 -30.25 -16.80 -9.16
CA PRO A 88 -30.64 -15.51 -9.73
C PRO A 88 -29.93 -14.33 -9.06
N LEU A 89 -29.69 -14.44 -7.75
CA LEU A 89 -28.99 -13.41 -6.98
C LEU A 89 -27.50 -13.38 -7.29
N LEU A 90 -26.85 -14.54 -7.45
CA LEU A 90 -25.47 -14.61 -7.91
C LEU A 90 -25.29 -14.03 -9.32
N VAL A 91 -26.23 -14.33 -10.23
CA VAL A 91 -26.24 -13.76 -11.59
C VAL A 91 -26.39 -12.24 -11.53
N SER A 92 -27.31 -11.73 -10.70
CA SER A 92 -27.46 -10.29 -10.46
C SER A 92 -26.19 -9.65 -9.90
N LEU A 93 -25.52 -10.30 -8.94
CA LEU A 93 -24.26 -9.85 -8.37
C LEU A 93 -23.16 -9.78 -9.43
N ILE A 94 -23.01 -10.82 -10.26
CA ILE A 94 -22.03 -10.83 -11.36
C ILE A 94 -22.31 -9.74 -12.38
N ASN A 95 -23.58 -9.57 -12.77
CA ASN A 95 -23.97 -8.51 -13.70
C ASN A 95 -23.62 -7.12 -13.11
N ARG A 96 -23.78 -6.92 -11.80
CA ARG A 96 -23.35 -5.70 -11.10
C ARG A 96 -21.83 -5.53 -11.07
N LEU A 97 -21.08 -6.62 -10.86
CA LEU A 97 -19.62 -6.59 -10.91
C LEU A 97 -19.11 -6.21 -12.30
N GLN A 98 -19.71 -6.77 -13.35
CA GLN A 98 -19.33 -6.52 -14.74
C GLN A 98 -19.74 -5.12 -15.24
N SER A 99 -20.96 -4.67 -14.93
CA SER A 99 -21.49 -3.39 -15.44
C SER A 99 -20.78 -2.17 -14.89
N ASN A 100 -20.33 -2.23 -13.63
CA ASN A 100 -19.73 -1.10 -12.94
C ASN A 100 -18.19 -1.14 -12.92
N ASN A 101 -17.55 -2.13 -13.56
CA ASN A 101 -16.10 -2.33 -13.58
C ASN A 101 -15.45 -2.25 -12.19
N TYR A 102 -16.09 -2.87 -11.18
CA TYR A 102 -15.55 -2.87 -9.82
C TYR A 102 -14.23 -3.64 -9.75
N HIS A 103 -13.28 -3.07 -9.01
CA HIS A 103 -11.92 -3.58 -8.95
C HIS A 103 -11.43 -3.74 -7.51
N GLY A 104 -10.62 -4.78 -7.26
CA GLY A 104 -9.95 -5.01 -5.99
C GLY A 104 -10.86 -5.01 -4.76
N CYS A 105 -10.49 -4.23 -3.76
CA CYS A 105 -11.21 -4.12 -2.49
C CYS A 105 -12.64 -3.59 -2.61
N GLN A 106 -13.03 -2.92 -3.70
CA GLN A 106 -14.43 -2.49 -3.93
C GLN A 106 -15.40 -3.66 -4.03
N ILE A 107 -14.91 -4.82 -4.45
CA ILE A 107 -15.68 -6.06 -4.55
C ILE A 107 -16.16 -6.49 -3.15
N LEU A 108 -15.33 -6.27 -2.13
CA LEU A 108 -15.67 -6.58 -0.73
C LEU A 108 -16.92 -5.83 -0.28
N ASP A 109 -17.05 -4.55 -0.64
CA ASP A 109 -18.20 -3.72 -0.25
C ASP A 109 -19.51 -4.20 -0.88
N ILE A 110 -19.45 -4.65 -2.13
CA ILE A 110 -20.64 -5.13 -2.85
C ILE A 110 -21.13 -6.43 -2.24
N ILE A 111 -20.20 -7.38 -2.03
CA ILE A 111 -20.53 -8.65 -1.40
C ILE A 111 -21.03 -8.39 0.02
N ARG A 112 -20.39 -7.48 0.77
CA ARG A 112 -20.82 -7.11 2.13
C ARG A 112 -22.25 -6.56 2.14
N ARG A 113 -22.63 -5.69 1.22
CA ARG A 113 -24.02 -5.20 1.12
C ARG A 113 -25.00 -6.36 0.91
N CYS A 114 -24.66 -7.31 0.05
CA CYS A 114 -25.48 -8.50 -0.17
C CYS A 114 -25.59 -9.42 1.06
N THR A 115 -24.64 -9.39 2.00
CA THR A 115 -24.78 -10.13 3.28
C THR A 115 -25.84 -9.54 4.22
N LEU A 116 -26.25 -8.28 4.01
CA LEU A 116 -27.17 -7.54 4.86
C LEU A 116 -28.65 -7.68 4.43
N ASP A 117 -28.93 -8.30 3.28
CA ASP A 117 -30.26 -8.38 2.66
C ASP A 117 -31.25 -9.35 3.37
N GLY A 118 -31.00 -9.74 4.62
CA GLY A 118 -31.97 -10.38 5.53
C GLY A 118 -32.31 -11.86 5.26
N ASN A 119 -31.97 -12.42 4.09
CA ASN A 119 -32.16 -13.85 3.80
C ASN A 119 -31.01 -14.69 4.38
N ILE A 120 -31.31 -15.66 5.25
CA ILE A 120 -30.31 -16.45 6.01
C ILE A 120 -29.49 -17.37 5.08
N ILE A 121 -30.14 -18.07 4.15
CA ILE A 121 -29.47 -19.00 3.21
C ILE A 121 -28.53 -18.19 2.30
N LEU A 122 -29.02 -17.05 1.82
CA LEU A 122 -28.23 -16.11 1.03
C LEU A 122 -27.06 -15.54 1.83
N SER A 123 -27.31 -15.09 3.06
CA SER A 123 -26.30 -14.49 3.92
C SER A 123 -25.16 -15.46 4.20
N SER A 124 -25.47 -16.73 4.49
CA SER A 124 -24.44 -17.76 4.68
C SER A 124 -23.55 -17.98 3.45
N THR A 125 -24.13 -17.93 2.25
CA THR A 125 -23.37 -18.12 1.00
C THR A 125 -22.56 -16.86 0.65
N MET A 126 -23.15 -15.68 0.82
CA MET A 126 -22.46 -14.40 0.60
C MET A 126 -21.33 -14.19 1.59
N LYS A 127 -21.47 -14.66 2.84
CA LYS A 127 -20.38 -14.68 3.84
C LYS A 127 -19.21 -15.54 3.37
N LYS A 128 -19.46 -16.74 2.83
CA LYS A 128 -18.39 -17.59 2.27
C LYS A 128 -17.63 -16.87 1.14
N LEU A 129 -18.36 -16.25 0.21
CA LEU A 129 -17.77 -15.43 -0.86
C LEU A 129 -16.94 -14.26 -0.30
N LEU A 130 -17.46 -13.58 0.72
CA LEU A 130 -16.77 -12.46 1.37
C LEU A 130 -15.48 -12.93 2.06
N CYS A 131 -15.54 -14.04 2.80
CA CYS A 131 -14.40 -14.61 3.51
C CYS A 131 -13.29 -15.06 2.56
N ALA A 132 -13.63 -15.63 1.40
CA ALA A 132 -12.65 -15.93 0.38
C ALA A 132 -11.87 -14.67 -0.04
N CYS A 133 -12.57 -13.55 -0.25
CA CYS A 133 -11.94 -12.28 -0.59
C CYS A 133 -11.16 -11.66 0.59
N HIS A 134 -11.65 -11.78 1.83
CA HIS A 134 -10.93 -11.35 3.04
C HIS A 134 -9.61 -12.09 3.22
N ARG A 135 -9.48 -13.34 2.78
CA ARG A 135 -8.20 -14.06 2.84
C ARG A 135 -7.11 -13.34 2.03
N ILE A 136 -7.44 -12.72 0.90
CA ILE A 136 -6.48 -11.92 0.14
C ILE A 136 -6.14 -10.64 0.91
N LEU A 137 -7.16 -9.93 1.39
CA LEU A 137 -6.99 -8.72 2.18
C LEU A 137 -6.06 -8.95 3.37
N ILE A 138 -6.29 -10.01 4.15
CA ILE A 138 -5.47 -10.35 5.31
C ILE A 138 -4.06 -10.75 4.88
N LYS A 139 -3.87 -11.45 3.76
CA LYS A 139 -2.52 -11.75 3.23
C LYS A 139 -1.75 -10.48 2.87
N GLN A 140 -2.41 -9.52 2.22
CA GLN A 140 -1.79 -8.23 1.88
C GLN A 140 -1.45 -7.42 3.14
N ILE A 141 -2.38 -7.33 4.09
CA ILE A 141 -2.15 -6.72 5.41
C ILE A 141 -0.98 -7.41 6.13
N THR A 142 -0.95 -8.74 6.18
CA THR A 142 0.12 -9.52 6.81
C THR A 142 1.48 -9.19 6.20
N SER A 143 1.57 -9.08 4.87
CA SER A 143 2.81 -8.71 4.20
C SER A 143 3.32 -7.34 4.65
N ILE A 144 2.42 -6.36 4.76
CA ILE A 144 2.77 -5.00 5.17
C ILE A 144 3.17 -4.97 6.65
N LEU A 145 2.41 -5.64 7.52
CA LEU A 145 2.66 -5.63 8.95
C LEU A 145 3.96 -6.35 9.35
N THR A 146 4.39 -7.35 8.57
CA THR A 146 5.57 -8.17 8.89
C THR A 146 6.82 -7.76 8.13
N ARG A 147 6.67 -7.26 6.91
CA ARG A 147 7.80 -6.97 6.00
C ARG A 147 7.80 -5.54 5.49
N GLY A 148 6.76 -4.73 5.74
CA GLY A 148 6.64 -3.39 5.15
C GLY A 148 6.59 -3.40 3.62
N GLN A 149 6.18 -4.51 3.00
CA GLN A 149 6.17 -4.68 1.54
C GLN A 149 4.75 -4.84 1.03
N ILE A 150 4.43 -4.12 -0.04
CA ILE A 150 3.16 -4.21 -0.76
C ILE A 150 3.36 -5.09 -1.99
N TYR A 151 2.60 -6.19 -2.05
CA TYR A 151 2.48 -7.02 -3.25
C TYR A 151 1.11 -6.77 -3.88
N ASP A 152 1.06 -5.81 -4.80
CA ASP A 152 -0.18 -5.39 -5.46
C ASP A 152 0.06 -5.07 -6.95
N GLU A 153 0.25 -6.13 -7.74
CA GLU A 153 0.50 -6.04 -9.18
C GLU A 153 -0.67 -5.41 -9.96
N TYR A 154 -1.88 -5.47 -9.40
CA TYR A 154 -3.12 -5.05 -10.05
C TYR A 154 -3.69 -3.74 -9.51
N GLY A 155 -3.08 -3.12 -8.48
CA GLY A 155 -3.59 -1.89 -7.87
C GLY A 155 -4.96 -2.07 -7.21
N GLU A 156 -5.14 -3.18 -6.50
CA GLU A 156 -6.39 -3.61 -5.88
C GLU A 156 -6.49 -3.29 -4.38
N PHE A 157 -5.36 -3.00 -3.75
CA PHE A 157 -5.26 -2.79 -2.32
C PHE A 157 -5.43 -1.30 -1.97
N PHE A 158 -5.91 -1.01 -0.76
CA PHE A 158 -6.13 0.37 -0.31
C PHE A 158 -4.86 1.12 0.09
N ILE A 159 -3.69 0.47 0.03
CA ILE A 159 -2.37 1.10 0.17
C ILE A 159 -1.60 0.89 -1.13
N GLY A 160 -1.20 1.98 -1.78
CA GLY A 160 -0.42 1.96 -3.01
C GLY A 160 0.88 2.74 -2.90
N LEU A 161 1.69 2.69 -3.96
CA LEU A 161 2.91 3.49 -4.08
C LEU A 161 2.57 4.96 -4.38
N ASN A 162 3.29 5.88 -3.75
CA ASN A 162 3.15 7.31 -4.00
C ASN A 162 3.93 7.70 -5.27
N ASN A 163 3.22 7.77 -6.39
CA ASN A 163 3.79 8.09 -7.71
C ASN A 163 4.31 9.54 -7.83
N ASN A 164 4.09 10.40 -6.82
CA ASN A 164 4.61 11.78 -6.83
C ASN A 164 6.10 11.86 -6.43
N ILE A 165 6.72 10.74 -6.05
CA ILE A 165 8.15 10.65 -5.83
C ILE A 165 8.79 10.31 -7.17
N ASN A 166 9.50 11.26 -7.77
CA ASN A 166 10.20 11.06 -9.03
C ASN A 166 11.43 10.15 -8.79
N ILE A 167 11.23 8.83 -8.89
CA ILE A 167 12.25 7.80 -8.62
C ILE A 167 13.50 7.99 -9.53
N GLU A 168 13.34 8.61 -10.71
CA GLU A 168 14.44 8.88 -11.65
C GLU A 168 15.46 9.93 -11.15
N ALA A 169 15.13 10.74 -10.14
CA ALA A 169 16.09 11.64 -9.48
C ALA A 169 16.92 10.94 -8.39
N MET A 170 16.54 9.71 -8.01
CA MET A 170 17.28 8.84 -7.10
C MET A 170 18.12 7.89 -7.95
N GLY A 171 19.45 7.97 -7.88
CA GLY A 171 20.37 7.05 -8.56
C GLY A 171 20.34 5.60 -8.04
N MET A 172 19.17 5.07 -7.70
CA MET A 172 18.93 3.70 -7.27
C MET A 172 18.39 2.92 -8.47
N THR A 173 19.28 2.17 -9.13
CA THR A 173 18.85 1.20 -10.13
C THR A 173 17.97 0.16 -9.44
N THR A 174 16.72 0.02 -9.92
CA THR A 174 15.93 -1.18 -9.66
C THR A 174 16.75 -2.42 -10.06
N PRO A 175 16.64 -3.55 -9.36
CA PRO A 175 17.07 -4.82 -9.94
C PRO A 175 16.02 -5.20 -11.01
N SER A 176 16.11 -4.55 -12.15
CA SER A 176 15.33 -4.89 -13.33
C SER A 176 15.75 -6.28 -13.80
N VAL A 177 14.84 -7.26 -13.64
CA VAL A 177 14.81 -8.51 -14.41
C VAL A 177 14.65 -8.13 -15.87
N SER A 178 15.76 -7.88 -16.59
CA SER A 178 15.86 -7.83 -18.06
C SER A 178 17.25 -7.36 -18.51
N ARG A 179 18.32 -8.12 -18.25
CA ARG A 179 19.59 -7.99 -18.99
C ARG A 179 20.23 -9.35 -19.25
N MET A 180 19.57 -10.15 -20.09
CA MET A 180 20.24 -11.05 -21.02
C MET A 180 19.74 -10.70 -22.42
N THR A 181 20.49 -9.87 -23.13
CA THR A 181 20.79 -10.06 -24.55
C THR A 181 21.96 -9.14 -24.89
N SER A 182 22.86 -9.71 -25.67
CA SER A 182 24.25 -9.34 -25.90
C SER A 182 24.41 -8.25 -26.96
N THR A 183 25.47 -7.44 -26.79
CA THR A 183 26.39 -6.94 -27.83
C THR A 183 25.81 -6.43 -29.16
N ILE A 184 26.06 -5.15 -29.47
CA ILE A 184 26.85 -4.68 -30.62
C ILE A 184 26.91 -3.15 -30.59
N ALA A 185 28.12 -2.62 -30.75
CA ALA A 185 28.42 -1.20 -30.87
C ALA A 185 27.93 -0.62 -32.20
N SER A 186 27.50 0.64 -32.22
CA SER A 186 27.72 1.59 -33.33
C SER A 186 27.29 3.02 -32.95
N ARG A 187 28.18 3.96 -33.25
CA ARG A 187 28.03 5.41 -33.16
C ARG A 187 27.15 5.93 -34.30
N SER A 188 26.32 6.97 -34.07
CA SER A 188 26.11 8.06 -35.04
C SER A 188 25.27 9.21 -34.47
N HIS A 189 25.60 10.41 -34.97
CA HIS A 189 25.11 11.73 -34.62
C HIS A 189 23.67 12.07 -35.05
N SER A 190 23.12 13.09 -34.35
CA SER A 190 22.41 14.28 -34.86
C SER A 190 20.92 14.47 -34.44
N PRO A 191 20.48 15.75 -34.32
CA PRO A 191 19.34 16.18 -33.50
C PRO A 191 18.10 16.54 -34.33
N ASP A 192 16.91 16.61 -33.72
CA ASP A 192 16.09 17.84 -33.63
C ASP A 192 14.62 17.56 -33.23
N ARG A 193 14.08 18.50 -32.45
CA ARG A 193 12.68 19.00 -32.45
C ARG A 193 11.54 18.01 -32.27
N ASN A 194 10.81 18.15 -31.15
CA ASN A 194 9.51 18.83 -31.19
C ASN A 194 9.04 19.25 -29.81
N LYS A 195 8.77 20.56 -29.69
CA LYS A 195 8.15 21.23 -28.55
C LYS A 195 6.65 20.87 -28.52
N GLN A 196 6.15 20.45 -27.37
CA GLN A 196 4.76 20.67 -27.01
C GLN A 196 4.68 21.34 -25.63
N PHE A 197 3.85 22.37 -25.61
CA PHE A 197 3.68 23.40 -24.60
C PHE A 197 3.11 22.82 -23.31
N ASN A 198 3.79 23.06 -22.18
CA ASN A 198 3.16 23.00 -20.87
C ASN A 198 3.12 24.40 -20.26
N LEU A 199 1.91 24.86 -19.97
CA LEU A 199 1.62 26.06 -19.19
C LEU A 199 2.21 25.89 -17.80
N GLN A 200 3.28 26.63 -17.52
CA GLN A 200 3.89 26.71 -16.19
C GLN A 200 2.98 27.53 -15.28
N ILE A 201 2.26 26.84 -14.40
CA ILE A 201 1.75 27.41 -13.16
C ILE A 201 2.92 27.30 -12.16
N PRO A 202 3.44 28.40 -11.60
CA PRO A 202 4.57 28.35 -10.67
C PRO A 202 4.08 27.85 -9.31
N GLN A 203 4.11 26.53 -9.11
CA GLN A 203 4.00 25.97 -7.76
C GLN A 203 5.42 25.81 -7.20
N ASN A 204 5.79 26.77 -6.34
CA ASN A 204 6.82 26.59 -5.33
C ASN A 204 6.37 25.47 -4.38
N ASN A 205 6.55 24.22 -4.79
CA ASN A 205 6.48 23.11 -3.85
C ASN A 205 7.85 22.98 -3.20
N PRO A 206 7.95 22.96 -1.85
CA PRO A 206 9.20 22.59 -1.21
C PRO A 206 9.54 21.20 -1.72
N THR A 207 10.77 21.02 -2.18
CA THR A 207 11.32 19.72 -2.56
C THR A 207 11.19 18.82 -1.33
N ILE A 208 10.13 18.00 -1.29
CA ILE A 208 9.90 17.04 -0.22
C ILE A 208 11.14 16.14 -0.21
N ALA A 209 11.81 16.09 0.93
CA ALA A 209 13.01 15.31 1.10
C ALA A 209 12.78 13.88 0.58
N PRO A 210 13.72 13.32 -0.21
CA PRO A 210 13.54 12.01 -0.79
C PRO A 210 13.57 10.97 0.33
N GLY A 211 12.50 10.19 0.52
CA GLY A 211 12.56 8.96 1.33
C GLY A 211 11.36 8.65 2.24
N TYR A 212 10.54 9.63 2.63
CA TYR A 212 9.67 9.44 3.81
C TYR A 212 8.23 8.97 3.58
N SER A 213 7.70 8.97 2.36
CA SER A 213 6.30 8.55 2.14
C SER A 213 6.12 7.85 0.79
N GLN A 214 6.76 6.67 0.69
CA GLN A 214 6.64 5.80 -0.50
C GLN A 214 5.26 5.18 -0.63
N TYR A 215 4.47 5.14 0.45
CA TYR A 215 3.14 4.55 0.47
C TYR A 215 2.07 5.61 0.70
N GLN A 216 0.90 5.42 0.11
CA GLN A 216 -0.25 6.31 0.26
C GLN A 216 -1.54 5.49 0.35
N LEU A 217 -2.52 6.00 1.11
CA LEU A 217 -3.88 5.47 1.13
C LEU A 217 -4.63 5.83 -0.15
N ILE A 218 -5.25 4.82 -0.76
CA ILE A 218 -6.16 4.96 -1.90
C ILE A 218 -7.60 4.85 -1.35
N PRO A 219 -8.29 5.98 -1.09
CA PRO A 219 -9.60 5.96 -0.44
C PRO A 219 -10.66 5.21 -1.26
N ASP A 220 -10.54 5.24 -2.59
CA ASP A 220 -11.47 4.56 -3.50
C ASP A 220 -11.42 3.02 -3.40
N MET A 221 -10.32 2.49 -2.86
CA MET A 221 -10.12 1.06 -2.63
C MET A 221 -10.34 0.68 -1.15
N LEU A 222 -10.65 1.62 -0.26
CA LEU A 222 -10.88 1.30 1.15
C LEU A 222 -12.30 0.74 1.34
N PRO A 223 -12.49 -0.51 1.82
CA PRO A 223 -13.81 -1.04 2.11
C PRO A 223 -14.52 -0.22 3.18
N SER A 224 -15.79 0.12 2.94
CA SER A 224 -16.62 0.98 3.79
C SER A 224 -16.76 0.54 5.27
N TYR A 225 -16.61 -0.75 5.55
CA TYR A 225 -16.69 -1.29 6.91
C TYR A 225 -15.34 -1.28 7.65
N ILE A 226 -14.24 -0.92 6.98
CA ILE A 226 -12.92 -0.73 7.60
C ILE A 226 -12.77 0.76 7.94
N PRO A 227 -12.62 1.13 9.22
CA PRO A 227 -12.42 2.52 9.60
C PRO A 227 -11.15 3.10 8.97
N LEU A 228 -11.21 4.36 8.52
CA LEU A 228 -10.05 5.09 8.01
C LEU A 228 -8.89 5.09 9.01
N GLN A 229 -9.21 5.26 10.30
CA GLN A 229 -8.23 5.21 11.40
C GLN A 229 -7.43 3.91 11.42
N LEU A 230 -8.07 2.78 11.10
CA LEU A 230 -7.36 1.50 11.04
C LEU A 230 -6.46 1.42 9.81
N ALA A 231 -6.90 1.93 8.68
CA ALA A 231 -6.10 1.99 7.46
C ALA A 231 -4.84 2.86 7.66
N GLU A 232 -4.97 4.00 8.34
CA GLU A 232 -3.85 4.86 8.75
C GLU A 232 -2.84 4.13 9.65
N LYS A 233 -3.32 3.31 10.60
CA LYS A 233 -2.43 2.49 11.44
C LYS A 233 -1.65 1.46 10.61
N ILE A 234 -2.31 0.81 9.64
CA ILE A 234 -1.64 -0.15 8.74
C ILE A 234 -0.61 0.57 7.86
N LEU A 235 -0.93 1.75 7.33
CA LEU A 235 0.01 2.58 6.56
C LEU A 235 1.22 2.95 7.41
N PHE A 236 1.00 3.47 8.62
CA PHE A 236 2.07 3.83 9.54
C PHE A 236 3.02 2.66 9.81
N ILE A 237 2.48 1.46 10.03
CA ILE A 237 3.29 0.26 10.24
C ILE A 237 4.12 -0.06 8.99
N GLY A 238 3.53 0.03 7.79
CA GLY A 238 4.22 -0.17 6.53
C GLY A 238 5.38 0.81 6.30
N GLU A 239 5.14 2.10 6.50
CA GLU A 239 6.17 3.15 6.38
C GLU A 239 7.28 3.00 7.43
N SER A 240 6.90 2.64 8.67
CA SER A 240 7.83 2.38 9.77
C SER A 240 8.79 1.22 9.46
N TRP A 241 8.27 0.13 8.88
CA TRP A 241 9.10 -1.00 8.46
C TRP A 241 10.04 -0.66 7.31
N LEU A 242 9.57 0.15 6.36
CA LEU A 242 10.38 0.61 5.25
C LEU A 242 11.55 1.47 5.75
N LEU A 243 11.29 2.39 6.69
CA LEU A 243 12.32 3.20 7.34
C LEU A 243 13.37 2.33 8.05
N LEU A 244 12.94 1.27 8.75
CA LEU A 244 13.87 0.34 9.39
C LEU A 244 14.77 -0.35 8.36
N LYS A 245 14.19 -0.85 7.26
CA LYS A 245 14.93 -1.55 6.20
C LYS A 245 15.95 -0.67 5.48
N THR A 246 15.60 0.56 5.14
CA THR A 246 16.54 1.48 4.46
C THR A 246 17.78 1.75 5.31
N ASN A 247 17.63 1.78 6.64
CA ASN A 247 18.73 2.05 7.56
C ASN A 247 19.62 0.81 7.83
N ASP A 248 19.11 -0.40 7.58
CA ASP A 248 19.86 -1.66 7.71
C ASP A 248 20.81 -1.87 6.51
N GLU A 249 20.42 -1.47 5.31
CA GLU A 249 21.23 -1.63 4.09
C GLU A 249 22.46 -0.70 4.05
N ASP A 250 22.38 0.49 4.65
CA ASP A 250 23.50 1.44 4.71
C ASP A 250 24.53 1.10 5.82
N ASN A 251 24.14 0.29 6.82
CA ASN A 251 24.97 -0.03 8.00
C ASN A 251 25.48 -1.48 7.98
N ASP A 252 26.23 -1.81 6.93
CA ASP A 252 26.86 -3.11 6.77
C ASP A 252 27.80 -3.46 7.95
N LYS A 253 27.53 -4.60 8.58
CA LYS A 253 28.35 -5.39 9.54
C LYS A 253 28.24 -5.15 11.06
N ASN A 254 27.60 -4.10 11.55
CA ASN A 254 27.39 -3.93 13.01
C ASN A 254 25.93 -4.15 13.46
N PHE A 255 25.00 -4.30 12.51
CA PHE A 255 23.58 -4.52 12.84
C PHE A 255 23.29 -5.94 13.35
N SER A 256 24.17 -6.91 13.07
CA SER A 256 23.98 -8.32 13.41
C SER A 256 24.38 -8.71 14.84
N SER A 257 24.98 -7.81 15.63
CA SER A 257 25.70 -8.22 16.85
C SER A 257 25.24 -7.56 18.15
N ILE A 258 24.35 -6.56 18.12
CA ILE A 258 23.83 -5.93 19.35
C ILE A 258 22.30 -5.86 19.28
N ASN A 259 21.70 -6.96 19.73
CA ASN A 259 20.28 -7.29 19.80
C ASN A 259 19.63 -7.55 18.43
N PRO A 260 19.54 -8.82 17.99
CA PRO A 260 18.45 -9.18 17.10
C PRO A 260 17.19 -8.99 17.93
N ILE A 261 16.59 -7.81 17.87
CA ILE A 261 15.22 -7.66 18.34
C ILE A 261 14.46 -8.74 17.58
N ASP A 262 13.71 -9.52 18.34
CA ASP A 262 13.07 -10.77 17.98
C ASP A 262 11.91 -10.54 16.99
N TYR A 263 12.18 -9.77 15.94
CA TYR A 263 11.28 -9.44 14.87
C TYR A 263 10.79 -10.72 14.22
N ASP A 264 11.63 -11.73 14.09
CA ASP A 264 11.22 -13.01 13.51
C ASP A 264 10.20 -13.73 14.41
N GLU A 265 10.40 -13.84 15.72
CA GLU A 265 9.39 -14.48 16.59
C GLU A 265 8.12 -13.63 16.74
N GLN A 266 8.24 -12.31 16.88
CA GLN A 266 7.09 -11.40 16.94
C GLN A 266 6.30 -11.41 15.62
N ASN A 267 6.98 -11.36 14.48
CA ASN A 267 6.36 -11.47 13.16
C ASN A 267 5.72 -12.84 12.97
N ASN A 268 6.35 -13.92 13.41
CA ASN A 268 5.78 -15.27 13.36
C ASN A 268 4.50 -15.35 14.19
N ARG A 269 4.48 -14.79 15.40
CA ARG A 269 3.27 -14.71 16.25
C ARG A 269 2.16 -13.89 15.57
N LEU A 270 2.50 -12.74 14.98
CA LEU A 270 1.57 -11.89 14.26
C LEU A 270 0.99 -12.60 13.02
N GLN A 271 1.83 -13.31 12.26
CA GLN A 271 1.39 -14.14 11.13
C GLN A 271 0.44 -15.25 11.58
N GLN A 272 0.72 -15.92 12.70
CA GLN A 272 -0.15 -16.96 13.25
C GLN A 272 -1.51 -16.39 13.70
N GLN A 273 -1.53 -15.23 14.36
CA GLN A 273 -2.75 -14.57 14.78
C GLN A 273 -3.61 -14.12 13.59
N LEU A 274 -2.99 -13.53 12.57
CA LEU A 274 -3.70 -13.15 11.34
C LEU A 274 -4.15 -14.37 10.54
N HIS A 275 -3.36 -15.44 10.50
CA HIS A 275 -3.78 -16.70 9.88
C HIS A 275 -4.98 -17.32 10.62
N ALA A 276 -5.02 -17.26 11.96
CA ALA A 276 -6.18 -17.72 12.72
C ALA A 276 -7.46 -16.95 12.34
N LEU A 277 -7.37 -15.64 12.05
CA LEU A 277 -8.48 -14.84 11.52
C LEU A 277 -8.91 -15.24 10.09
N THR A 278 -8.03 -15.84 9.29
CA THR A 278 -8.41 -16.35 7.95
C THR A 278 -9.19 -17.67 8.01
N LEU A 279 -9.13 -18.37 9.13
CA LEU A 279 -9.82 -19.64 9.36
C LEU A 279 -11.25 -19.45 9.89
N SER A 280 -11.56 -18.31 10.51
CA SER A 280 -12.92 -17.99 10.97
C SER A 280 -13.86 -17.69 9.80
N ASP A 281 -15.11 -18.16 9.92
CA ASP A 281 -16.16 -18.00 8.91
C ASP A 281 -16.69 -16.56 8.78
N ASP A 282 -16.39 -15.68 9.74
CA ASP A 282 -16.71 -14.26 9.71
C ASP A 282 -15.50 -13.46 10.19
N LEU A 283 -15.11 -12.42 9.45
CA LEU A 283 -14.02 -11.53 9.84
C LEU A 283 -14.43 -10.69 11.06
N ASN A 284 -13.83 -10.99 12.22
CA ASN A 284 -14.00 -10.20 13.42
C ASN A 284 -13.17 -8.90 13.35
N MET A 285 -13.83 -7.81 12.96
CA MET A 285 -13.19 -6.49 12.79
C MET A 285 -12.53 -5.99 14.07
N PHE A 286 -13.14 -6.23 15.23
CA PHE A 286 -12.58 -5.83 16.53
C PHE A 286 -11.26 -6.55 16.82
N GLU A 287 -11.18 -7.83 16.48
CA GLU A 287 -10.01 -8.65 16.73
C GLU A 287 -8.87 -8.31 15.76
N LEU A 288 -9.21 -8.03 14.50
CA LEU A 288 -8.28 -7.49 13.52
C LEU A 288 -7.70 -6.14 13.97
N GLU A 289 -8.56 -5.22 14.44
CA GLU A 289 -8.12 -3.92 14.97
C GLU A 289 -7.22 -4.08 16.20
N ARG A 290 -7.57 -4.97 17.13
CA ARG A 290 -6.75 -5.26 18.31
C ARG A 290 -5.36 -5.76 17.92
N ILE A 291 -5.26 -6.69 16.96
CA ILE A 291 -3.97 -7.24 16.49
C ILE A 291 -3.13 -6.13 15.84
N ILE A 292 -3.75 -5.30 14.98
CA ILE A 292 -3.06 -4.19 14.31
C ILE A 292 -2.59 -3.14 15.34
N GLU A 293 -3.39 -2.84 16.36
CA GLU A 293 -3.02 -1.90 17.40
C GLU A 293 -1.82 -2.39 18.22
N HIS A 294 -1.80 -3.67 18.58
CA HIS A 294 -0.63 -4.26 19.25
C HIS A 294 0.62 -4.17 18.38
N ALA A 295 0.53 -4.55 17.10
CA ALA A 295 1.62 -4.46 16.15
C ALA A 295 2.15 -3.02 16.02
N ARG A 296 1.24 -2.04 15.98
CA ARG A 296 1.58 -0.61 15.95
C ARG A 296 2.35 -0.19 17.19
N ILE A 297 1.90 -0.58 18.38
CA ILE A 297 2.54 -0.22 19.65
C ILE A 297 3.95 -0.83 19.72
N ASP A 298 4.08 -2.12 19.41
CA ASP A 298 5.36 -2.82 19.45
C ASP A 298 6.38 -2.19 18.49
N LEU A 299 5.95 -1.89 17.26
CA LEU A 299 6.80 -1.20 16.30
C LEU A 299 7.13 0.23 16.72
N SER A 300 6.18 0.95 17.32
CA SER A 300 6.41 2.32 17.82
C SER A 300 7.44 2.35 18.95
N LEU A 301 7.39 1.38 19.86
CA LEU A 301 8.38 1.24 20.94
C LEU A 301 9.76 0.92 20.38
N THR A 302 9.80 0.06 19.36
CA THR A 302 11.02 -0.31 18.67
C THR A 302 11.65 0.89 17.97
N LEU A 303 10.86 1.65 17.20
CA LEU A 303 11.29 2.91 16.59
C LEU A 303 11.79 3.91 17.63
N ARG A 304 11.07 4.08 18.73
CA ARG A 304 11.47 4.99 19.81
C ARG A 304 12.84 4.61 20.36
N ASN A 305 13.05 3.35 20.70
CA ASN A 305 14.32 2.89 21.25
C ASN A 305 15.45 3.04 20.20
N LEU A 306 15.17 2.77 18.93
CA LEU A 306 16.12 3.00 17.84
C LEU A 306 16.50 4.49 17.71
N PHE A 307 15.53 5.40 17.67
CA PHE A 307 15.80 6.84 17.53
C PHE A 307 16.45 7.47 18.76
N VAL A 308 16.00 7.11 19.96
CA VAL A 308 16.51 7.68 21.21
C VAL A 308 17.85 7.07 21.58
N ASP A 309 17.96 5.75 21.57
CA ASP A 309 19.13 5.06 22.11
C ASP A 309 20.26 4.94 21.09
N ARG A 310 19.95 4.72 19.79
CA ARG A 310 20.98 4.54 18.75
C ARG A 310 21.30 5.81 17.97
N PHE A 311 20.28 6.58 17.59
CA PHE A 311 20.48 7.82 16.84
C PHE A 311 20.68 9.05 17.73
N HIS A 312 20.62 8.89 19.06
CA HIS A 312 20.79 9.97 20.01
C HIS A 312 19.98 11.22 19.63
N LEU A 313 18.70 11.02 19.27
CA LEU A 313 17.83 12.09 18.75
C LEU A 313 17.81 13.35 19.64
N CYS A 314 17.89 13.17 20.96
CA CYS A 314 17.97 14.29 21.90
C CYS A 314 19.20 15.17 21.64
N ASP A 315 20.36 14.56 21.41
CA ASP A 315 21.60 15.26 21.16
C ASP A 315 21.52 16.02 19.83
N GLU A 316 20.99 15.40 18.78
CA GLU A 316 20.78 16.04 17.47
C GLU A 316 19.78 17.22 17.57
N LEU A 317 18.73 17.11 18.38
CA LEU A 317 17.80 18.21 18.61
C LEU A 317 18.45 19.36 19.40
N GLU A 318 19.34 19.06 20.34
CA GLU A 318 20.15 20.07 21.02
C GLU A 318 21.09 20.78 20.04
N GLN A 319 21.70 20.06 19.10
CA GLN A 319 22.48 20.67 18.01
C GLN A 319 21.63 21.58 17.15
N ILE A 320 20.44 21.12 16.71
CA ILE A 320 19.51 21.93 15.93
C ILE A 320 19.11 23.20 16.70
N ARG A 321 18.81 23.10 17.99
CA ARG A 321 18.55 24.26 18.85
C ARG A 321 19.75 25.20 18.90
N GLY A 322 20.95 24.66 19.12
CA GLY A 322 22.19 25.43 19.20
C GLY A 322 22.47 26.26 17.95
N PHE A 323 22.23 25.67 16.77
CA PHE A 323 22.43 26.34 15.49
C PHE A 323 21.22 27.20 15.09
N TYR A 324 20.02 26.65 14.91
CA TYR A 324 18.89 27.39 14.35
C TYR A 324 18.29 28.43 15.30
N LEU A 325 18.32 28.21 16.62
CA LEU A 325 17.75 29.14 17.59
C LEU A 325 18.79 30.10 18.18
N ILE A 326 20.02 30.12 17.65
CA ILE A 326 21.08 31.07 18.01
C ILE A 326 21.32 31.06 19.53
N GLU A 327 21.42 29.87 20.13
CA GLU A 327 21.67 29.72 21.57
C GLU A 327 23.01 30.37 21.96
N ARG A 328 23.98 30.35 21.04
CA ARG A 328 25.32 30.94 21.21
C ARG A 328 25.49 32.20 20.37
N GLY A 329 24.97 33.31 20.89
CA GLY A 329 25.08 34.63 20.23
C GLY A 329 26.52 35.08 19.95
N GLU A 330 27.51 34.63 20.73
CA GLU A 330 28.93 34.94 20.51
C GLU A 330 29.46 34.41 19.17
N LEU A 331 29.07 33.18 18.80
CA LEU A 331 29.44 32.53 17.54
C LEU A 331 28.84 33.30 16.37
N TYR A 332 27.56 33.66 16.47
CA TYR A 332 26.88 34.40 15.42
C TYR A 332 27.37 35.84 15.29
N SER A 333 27.72 36.50 16.40
CA SER A 333 28.32 37.84 16.37
C SER A 333 29.69 37.84 15.67
N LEU A 334 30.55 36.87 16.01
CA LEU A 334 31.87 36.70 15.38
C LEU A 334 31.73 36.30 13.90
N PHE A 335 30.79 35.43 13.59
CA PHE A 335 30.46 35.05 12.22
C PHE A 335 29.95 36.23 11.39
N VAL A 336 28.99 37.02 11.90
CA VAL A 336 28.48 38.22 11.21
C VAL A 336 29.60 39.22 10.95
N ASN A 337 30.47 39.48 11.94
CA ASN A 337 31.58 40.41 11.76
C ASN A 337 32.55 39.99 10.65
N ARG A 338 32.84 38.68 10.54
CA ARG A 338 33.74 38.13 9.50
C ARG A 338 33.08 38.02 8.13
N THR A 339 31.80 37.66 8.08
CA THR A 339 31.06 37.52 6.82
C THR A 339 30.60 38.85 6.23
N ASN A 340 30.51 39.92 7.02
CA ASN A 340 30.09 41.24 6.55
C ASN A 340 30.92 41.72 5.34
N GLN A 341 32.25 41.55 5.40
CA GLN A 341 33.15 41.93 4.31
C GLN A 341 33.03 41.02 3.07
N LEU A 342 32.60 39.76 3.24
CA LEU A 342 32.44 38.79 2.17
C LEU A 342 31.10 38.94 1.45
N LEU A 343 30.02 39.22 2.20
CA LEU A 343 28.68 39.48 1.68
C LEU A 343 28.61 40.79 0.87
N LEU A 344 29.43 41.78 1.22
CA LEU A 344 29.54 43.05 0.48
C LEU A 344 30.33 42.92 -0.84
N ASN A 345 31.01 41.79 -1.08
CA ASN A 345 31.84 41.59 -2.26
C ASN A 345 31.03 40.99 -3.43
N THR A 346 30.30 41.85 -4.13
CA THR A 346 29.40 41.51 -5.26
C THR A 346 30.11 40.99 -6.52
N LYS A 347 31.43 40.79 -6.50
CA LYS A 347 32.22 40.35 -7.66
C LYS A 347 32.37 38.84 -7.81
N LYS A 348 32.05 38.05 -6.78
CA LYS A 348 32.17 36.58 -6.80
C LYS A 348 30.86 35.91 -7.22
N SER A 349 30.96 34.76 -7.88
CA SER A 349 29.80 33.91 -8.20
C SER A 349 29.12 33.42 -6.92
N THR A 350 27.78 33.31 -6.94
CA THR A 350 26.93 32.88 -5.82
C THR A 350 27.44 31.62 -5.10
N ASN A 351 27.85 30.59 -5.85
CA ASN A 351 28.34 29.33 -5.29
C ASN A 351 29.70 29.47 -4.60
N ALA A 352 30.55 30.40 -5.06
CA ALA A 352 31.84 30.66 -4.43
C ALA A 352 31.65 31.41 -3.10
N ILE A 353 30.69 32.33 -3.05
CA ILE A 353 30.32 33.02 -1.80
C ILE A 353 29.73 32.04 -0.79
N GLU A 354 28.88 31.11 -1.23
CA GLU A 354 28.32 30.06 -0.35
C GLU A 354 29.42 29.18 0.27
N ASN A 355 30.40 28.74 -0.53
CA ASN A 355 31.53 27.96 -0.02
C ASN A 355 32.39 28.77 0.95
N ASP A 356 32.72 30.02 0.62
CA ASP A 356 33.50 30.91 1.46
C ASP A 356 32.80 31.15 2.82
N ILE A 357 31.48 31.36 2.82
CA ILE A 357 30.69 31.55 4.04
C ILE A 357 30.70 30.30 4.92
N ASN A 358 30.51 29.13 4.31
CA ASN A 358 30.55 27.86 5.04
C ASN A 358 31.95 27.57 5.62
N GLU A 359 33.02 27.95 4.93
CA GLU A 359 34.38 27.81 5.44
C GLU A 359 34.65 28.79 6.60
N VAL A 360 34.22 30.05 6.48
CA VAL A 360 34.32 31.03 7.56
C VAL A 360 33.52 30.59 8.78
N PHE A 361 32.35 29.99 8.59
CA PHE A 361 31.57 29.44 9.69
C PHE A 361 32.32 28.35 10.46
N LYS A 362 32.96 27.42 9.75
CA LYS A 362 33.82 26.40 10.38
C LYS A 362 34.99 27.03 11.13
N GLN A 363 35.63 28.05 10.57
CA GLN A 363 36.70 28.79 11.26
C GLN A 363 36.21 29.47 12.55
N CYS A 364 35.00 30.04 12.55
CA CYS A 364 34.40 30.63 13.75
C CYS A 364 34.15 29.60 14.86
N ILE A 365 33.75 28.38 14.49
CA ILE A 365 33.55 27.28 15.45
C ILE A 365 34.87 26.87 16.08
N ASN A 366 35.92 26.75 15.27
CA ASN A 366 37.25 26.33 15.72
C ASN A 366 37.89 27.40 16.64
N ASP A 367 37.75 28.67 16.30
CA ASP A 367 38.30 29.79 17.08
C ASP A 367 37.65 29.95 18.47
N LEU A 368 36.40 29.51 18.61
CA LEU A 368 35.69 29.51 19.89
C LEU A 368 35.85 28.19 20.65
N HIS A 369 36.66 27.24 20.13
CA HIS A 369 36.86 25.91 20.67
C HIS A 369 35.55 25.14 20.93
N LEU A 370 34.55 25.36 20.08
CA LEU A 370 33.22 24.74 20.21
C LEU A 370 33.13 23.34 19.60
N GLU A 371 34.23 22.82 19.06
CA GLU A 371 34.34 21.48 18.44
C GLU A 371 33.89 20.34 19.38
N SER A 372 34.11 20.47 20.69
CA SER A 372 33.71 19.44 21.67
C SER A 372 32.22 19.41 21.96
N ILE A 373 31.50 20.50 21.66
CA ILE A 373 30.08 20.67 21.98
C ILE A 373 29.23 20.59 20.71
N LEU A 374 29.79 20.92 19.55
CA LEU A 374 29.11 20.91 18.26
C LEU A 374 29.67 19.79 17.36
N THR A 375 29.55 18.55 17.83
CA THR A 375 30.08 17.34 17.17
C THR A 375 29.57 17.13 15.74
N ASN A 376 28.43 17.73 15.38
CA ASN A 376 27.79 17.60 14.06
C ASN A 376 27.83 18.88 13.22
N ALA A 377 28.71 19.83 13.52
CA ALA A 377 28.85 21.08 12.77
C ALA A 377 29.00 20.87 11.24
N ASP A 378 29.61 19.76 10.81
CA ASP A 378 29.78 19.42 9.39
C ASP A 378 28.48 19.09 8.65
N LYS A 379 27.40 18.76 9.38
CA LYS A 379 26.07 18.49 8.81
C LYS A 379 25.31 19.77 8.45
N PHE A 380 25.72 20.92 9.01
CA PHE A 380 25.07 22.21 8.78
C PHE A 380 25.76 22.97 7.66
N LYS A 381 24.96 23.54 6.75
CA LYS A 381 25.44 24.39 5.66
C LYS A 381 24.51 25.58 5.48
N PHE A 382 25.09 26.75 5.33
CA PHE A 382 24.40 27.94 4.87
C PHE A 382 24.21 27.83 3.36
N LYS A 383 22.98 28.07 2.91
CA LYS A 383 22.61 28.13 1.51
C LYS A 383 22.13 29.53 1.17
N LEU A 384 22.71 30.14 0.13
CA LEU A 384 22.33 31.47 -0.32
C LEU A 384 21.32 31.37 -1.47
N ASN A 385 20.10 31.86 -1.25
CA ASN A 385 19.15 32.05 -2.33
C ASN A 385 19.15 33.52 -2.76
N PHE A 386 19.98 33.88 -3.74
CA PHE A 386 19.80 35.17 -4.41
C PHE A 386 18.59 35.05 -5.34
N SER A 387 17.50 35.72 -4.97
CA SER A 387 16.40 35.99 -5.89
C SER A 387 16.98 36.79 -7.06
N HIS A 388 17.10 36.17 -8.23
CA HIS A 388 17.24 36.91 -9.48
C HIS A 388 15.91 37.62 -9.74
N ASN A 389 15.75 38.80 -9.15
CA ASN A 389 14.83 39.81 -9.65
C ASN A 389 15.63 41.08 -9.84
N ASP A 390 15.56 41.56 -11.07
CA ASP A 390 16.23 42.73 -11.58
C ASP A 390 16.10 43.94 -10.61
N ASN A 391 17.22 44.64 -10.45
CA ASN A 391 17.26 46.04 -10.02
C ASN A 391 16.56 46.37 -8.70
N SER A 392 17.01 45.79 -7.59
CA SER A 392 17.31 46.57 -6.38
C SER A 392 17.92 45.66 -5.31
N THR A 393 19.01 46.14 -4.74
CA THR A 393 19.69 45.59 -3.58
C THR A 393 18.72 45.45 -2.41
N GLN A 394 18.14 44.26 -2.24
CA GLN A 394 17.66 43.79 -0.95
C GLN A 394 18.17 42.36 -0.74
N VAL A 395 19.17 42.27 0.14
CA VAL A 395 19.67 41.00 0.66
C VAL A 395 18.68 40.55 1.72
N THR A 396 17.76 39.67 1.35
CA THR A 396 16.89 39.00 2.32
C THR A 396 17.59 37.74 2.77
N VAL A 397 18.21 37.79 3.96
CA VAL A 397 18.66 36.58 4.66
C VAL A 397 17.41 35.93 5.25
N LEU A 398 17.00 34.80 4.68
CA LEU A 398 15.99 33.94 5.29
C LEU A 398 16.71 32.96 6.21
N PHE A 399 16.30 32.98 7.48
CA PHE A 399 16.77 32.07 8.54
C PHE A 399 16.22 30.66 8.35
#